data_AF-A0A357D817-F1
#
_entry.id   AF-A0A357D817-F1
#
_cell.length_a   1.000
_cell.length_b   1.000
_cell.length_c   1.000
_cell.angle_alpha   90.00
_cell.angle_beta   90.00
_cell.angle_gamma   90.00
#
_symmetry.space_group_name_H-M   'P 1'
#
loop_
_entity.id
_entity.type
_entity.pdbx_description
1 polymer ?
#
loop_
_entity_poly.entity_id
_entity_poly.type
_entity_poly.pdbx_seq_one_letter_code
_entity_poly.pdbx_strand_id
1 'polypeptide(L)' 'MVETINKLIRISRQLLQTLGREPSAEEIAEEMGLSVERVREIIKIA' A
#
# COMPACT_ATOMS: atom_id res chain seq x y z
N MET A 1 1.37 14.67 -0.35
CA MET A 1 1.46 13.62 -1.40
C MET A 1 2.65 12.68 -1.18
N VAL A 2 3.86 13.21 -0.91
CA VAL A 2 5.05 12.40 -0.57
C VAL A 2 4.84 11.53 0.69
N GLU A 3 4.17 12.05 1.72
CA GLU A 3 3.84 11.27 2.93
C GLU A 3 2.95 10.05 2.65
N THR A 4 2.02 10.14 1.71
CA THR A 4 1.12 9.03 1.35
C THR A 4 1.87 7.91 0.64
N ILE A 5 2.78 8.27 -0.28
CA ILE A 5 3.65 7.31 -0.97
C ILE A 5 4.57 6.61 0.04
N ASN A 6 5.24 7.38 0.91
CA ASN A 6 6.10 6.81 1.94
C ASN A 6 5.34 5.89 2.90
N LYS A 7 4.11 6.25 3.27
CA LYS A 7 3.25 5.39 4.10
C LYS A 7 2.86 4.10 3.38
N LEU A 8 2.50 4.18 2.10
CA LEU A 8 2.19 3.00 1.26
C LEU A 8 3.39 2.05 1.18
N ILE A 9 4.59 2.57 0.88
CA ILE A 9 5.82 1.76 0.78
C ILE A 9 6.12 1.07 2.11
N ARG A 10 5.94 1.78 3.23
CA ARG A 10 6.15 1.24 4.57
C ARG A 10 5.19 0.09 4.88
N ILE A 11 3.89 0.29 4.63
CA ILE A 11 2.85 -0.72 4.87
C ILE A 11 3.07 -1.92 3.95
N SER A 12 3.33 -1.69 2.66
CA SER A 12 3.61 -2.75 1.69
C SER A 12 4.81 -3.61 2.12
N ARG A 13 5.92 -3.00 2.57
CA ARG A 13 7.08 -3.76 3.10
C ARG A 13 6.76 -4.53 4.37
N GLN A 14 5.95 -3.96 5.26
CA GLN A 14 5.55 -4.62 6.50
C GLN A 14 4.68 -5.84 6.20
N LEU A 15 3.69 -5.69 5.33
CA LEU A 15 2.83 -6.79 4.89
C LEU A 15 3.62 -7.85 4.12
N LEU A 16 4.59 -7.47 3.29
CA LEU A 16 5.48 -8.42 2.61
C LEU A 16 6.25 -9.30 3.60
N GLN A 17 6.77 -8.71 4.68
CA GLN A 17 7.46 -9.47 5.73
C GLN A 17 6.51 -10.37 6.52
N THR A 18 5.30 -9.89 6.84
CA THR A 18 4.32 -10.65 7.62
C THR A 18 3.68 -11.78 6.81
N LEU A 19 3.31 -11.52 5.55
CA LEU A 19 2.62 -12.47 4.68
C LEU A 19 3.59 -13.39 3.94
N GLY A 20 4.87 -13.02 3.82
CA GLY A 20 5.86 -13.75 3.03
C GLY A 20 5.61 -13.71 1.52
N ARG A 21 4.69 -12.84 1.06
CA ARG A 21 4.31 -12.64 -0.35
C ARG A 21 3.99 -11.17 -0.59
N GLU A 22 3.99 -10.75 -1.85
CA GLU A 22 3.56 -9.40 -2.19
C GLU A 22 2.11 -9.15 -1.74
N PRO A 23 1.86 -8.08 -0.96
CA PRO A 23 0.52 -7.73 -0.54
C PRO A 23 -0.31 -7.21 -1.71
N SER A 24 -1.59 -7.54 -1.69
CA SER A 24 -2.55 -7.02 -2.65
C SER A 24 -2.89 -5.55 -2.38
N ALA A 25 -3.37 -4.84 -3.40
CA ALA A 25 -3.83 -3.46 -3.24
C ALA A 25 -5.01 -3.34 -2.26
N GLU A 26 -5.80 -4.41 -2.10
CA GLU A 26 -6.89 -4.50 -1.12
C GLU A 26 -6.35 -4.54 0.31
N GLU A 27 -5.39 -5.43 0.61
CA GLU A 27 -4.75 -5.53 1.93
C GLU A 27 -4.05 -4.22 2.33
N ILE A 28 -3.36 -3.58 1.38
CA ILE A 28 -2.72 -2.27 1.61
C ILE A 28 -3.79 -1.19 1.86
N ALA A 29 -4.91 -1.21 1.13
CA ALA A 29 -5.97 -0.23 1.27
C ALA A 29 -6.69 -0.34 2.62
N GLU A 30 -6.96 -1.55 3.10
CA GLU A 30 -7.51 -1.79 4.43
C GLU A 30 -6.59 -1.22 5.53
N GLU A 31 -5.29 -1.51 5.48
CA GLU A 31 -4.32 -0.98 6.45
C GLU A 31 -4.12 0.53 6.35
N MET A 32 -4.23 1.09 5.13
CA MET A 32 -4.15 2.53 4.93
C MET A 32 -5.42 3.27 5.32
N GLY A 33 -6.56 2.56 5.47
CA GLY A 33 -7.88 3.17 5.62
C GLY A 33 -8.30 3.99 4.39
N LEU A 34 -7.85 3.59 3.21
CA LEU A 34 -8.12 4.25 1.93
C LEU A 34 -8.91 3.32 1.01
N SER A 35 -9.47 3.86 -0.07
CA SER A 35 -10.04 3.03 -1.13
C SER A 35 -8.94 2.34 -1.94
N VAL A 36 -9.25 1.13 -2.42
CA VAL A 36 -8.36 0.33 -3.28
C VAL A 36 -7.97 1.10 -4.54
N GLU A 37 -8.92 1.85 -5.11
CA GLU A 37 -8.69 2.71 -6.27
C GLU A 37 -7.59 3.74 -6.01
N ARG A 38 -7.63 4.39 -4.85
CA ARG A 38 -6.63 5.41 -4.48
C ARG A 38 -5.24 4.80 -4.28
N VAL A 39 -5.17 3.60 -3.69
CA VAL A 39 -3.90 2.85 -3.57
C VAL A 39 -3.35 2.50 -4.96
N ARG A 40 -4.21 2.04 -5.87
CA ARG A 40 -3.82 1.73 -7.27
C ARG A 40 -3.35 2.96 -8.03
N GLU A 41 -3.99 4.11 -7.84
CA GLU A 41 -3.54 5.38 -8.43
C GLU A 41 -2.14 5.76 -7.93
N ILE A 42 -1.89 5.64 -6.63
CA ILE A 42 -0.58 5.95 -6.04
C ILE A 42 0.50 5.00 -6.57
N ILE A 43 0.20 3.71 -6.69
CA ILE A 43 1.12 2.71 -7.26
C ILE A 43 1.45 3.02 -8.72
N LYS A 44 0.50 3.55 -9.50
CA LYS A 44 0.74 3.94 -10.91
C LYS A 44 1.62 5.18 -11.07
N ILE A 45 1.65 6.05 -10.05
CA ILE A 45 2.37 7.32 -10.08
C ILE A 45 3.80 7.17 -9.51
N ALA A 46 4.01 6.18 -8.64
CA ALA A 46 5.32 5.82 -8.07
C ALA A 46 6.19 5.06 -9.08
#